data_AF-A0A7S1SDS0-F1
#
_entry.id   AF-A0A7S1SDS0-F1
#
_cell.length_a   1.000
_cell.length_b   1.000
_cell.length_c   1.000
_cell.angle_alpha   90.00
_cell.angle_beta   90.00
_cell.angle_gamma   90.00
#
_symmetry.space_group_name_H-M   'P 1'
#
loop_
_entity.id
_entity.type
_entity.pdbx_description
1 polymer ?
#
loop_
_entity_poly.entity_id
_entity_poly.type
_entity_poly.pdbx_seq_one_letter_code
_entity_poly.pdbx_strand_id
1 'polypeptide(L)'
;MGGSWSSSHVIAADQDSPTTPGAKCVLVTSLSMSKEDLMDGCVMKARYPVGPLRPLLKVFEATDHGPDEFTVKATLDGAKLEEHHMGDGTERDRVAVWMKCKLEGDTIRGESYVDPEGEWANKATKTGKVFWTACTKVLEDPVRVEYWCEVQGKRYANSEVTGHWLPWIKAIIDIATSRKVHFKPDTDSLHEPGQKSLITDSLDDLSTFDELWKGLTNHAVIYPDLVTTEMSDSEVYVGLDGGIEPPDGGWRVEVDKEAAKIVRTKELSGKLTEVQTTVLHKEPLRIELWRVMADGSRDSSLSFARHTAMVCDQLIKKPDSGSWFW
;
A
#
# COMPACT_ATOMS: atom_id res chain seq x y z
N MET A 1 -1.12 -12.76 -21.92
CA MET A 1 -0.46 -12.06 -23.05
C MET A 1 0.59 -11.12 -22.47
N GLY A 2 1.87 -11.51 -22.46
CA GLY A 2 2.95 -10.64 -21.99
C GLY A 2 3.55 -9.86 -23.16
N GLY A 3 3.04 -8.66 -23.41
CA GLY A 3 3.66 -7.74 -24.37
C GLY A 3 5.00 -7.25 -23.81
N SER A 4 6.07 -7.40 -24.58
CA SER A 4 7.38 -6.81 -24.26
C SER A 4 7.28 -5.28 -24.30
N TRP A 5 7.38 -4.63 -23.13
CA TRP A 5 7.40 -3.17 -23.02
C TRP A 5 8.78 -2.63 -23.40
N SER A 6 8.91 -1.96 -24.54
CA SER A 6 10.12 -1.18 -24.83
C SER A 6 10.13 0.10 -23.98
N SER A 7 11.08 0.19 -23.04
CA SER A 7 11.13 1.25 -22.01
C SER A 7 11.28 2.68 -22.56
N SER A 8 11.72 2.86 -23.80
CA SER A 8 12.00 4.19 -24.39
C SER A 8 10.76 4.98 -24.80
N HIS A 9 9.57 4.37 -24.82
CA HIS A 9 8.35 5.02 -25.32
C HIS A 9 7.37 5.41 -24.20
N VAL A 10 7.68 5.05 -22.95
CA VAL A 10 6.75 5.28 -21.83
C VAL A 10 7.02 6.60 -21.13
N ILE A 11 8.25 7.12 -21.13
CA ILE A 11 8.62 8.28 -20.32
C ILE A 11 9.66 9.17 -21.03
N ALA A 12 9.49 10.49 -20.92
CA ALA A 12 10.38 11.48 -21.52
C ALA A 12 10.79 12.56 -20.51
N ALA A 13 12.09 12.87 -20.47
CA ALA A 13 12.67 13.95 -19.67
C ALA A 13 12.42 15.33 -20.30
N ASP A 14 12.55 16.39 -19.49
CA ASP A 14 12.59 17.80 -19.91
C ASP A 14 11.41 18.25 -20.80
N GLN A 15 10.25 17.61 -20.63
CA GLN A 15 9.02 17.96 -21.32
C GLN A 15 8.40 19.19 -20.69
N ASP A 16 7.70 20.01 -21.48
CA ASP A 16 6.93 21.13 -20.92
C ASP A 16 5.81 20.59 -20.03
N SER A 17 5.72 21.12 -18.82
CA SER A 17 4.68 20.75 -17.86
C SER A 17 3.31 21.17 -18.37
N PRO A 18 2.35 20.24 -18.53
CA PRO A 18 0.98 20.59 -18.91
C PRO A 18 0.25 21.40 -17.84
N THR A 19 0.70 21.32 -16.58
CA THR A 19 0.01 21.93 -15.44
C THR A 19 0.72 23.12 -14.82
N THR A 20 1.98 23.36 -15.20
CA THR A 20 2.80 24.47 -14.69
C THR A 20 3.50 25.19 -15.86
N PRO A 21 2.89 26.23 -16.46
CA PRO A 21 3.48 26.93 -17.60
C PRO A 21 4.93 27.39 -17.35
N GLY A 22 5.81 27.11 -18.30
CA GLY A 22 7.24 27.48 -18.22
C GLY A 22 8.12 26.54 -17.39
N ALA A 23 7.54 25.53 -16.71
CA ALA A 23 8.31 24.52 -15.98
C ALA A 23 8.52 23.25 -16.81
N LYS A 24 9.59 22.51 -16.49
CA LYS A 24 9.89 21.19 -17.07
C LYS A 24 9.40 20.05 -16.17
N CYS A 25 9.05 18.93 -16.77
CA CYS A 25 8.62 17.71 -16.11
C CYS A 25 9.14 16.46 -16.84
N VAL A 26 9.16 15.35 -16.11
CA VAL A 26 9.22 14.02 -16.68
C VAL A 26 7.79 13.64 -17.00
N LEU A 27 7.50 13.37 -18.27
CA LEU A 27 6.14 13.08 -18.72
C LEU A 27 6.04 11.62 -19.18
N VAL A 28 5.09 10.92 -18.60
CA VAL A 28 4.69 9.58 -19.05
C VAL A 28 3.75 9.75 -20.25
N THR A 29 3.86 8.86 -21.24
CA THR A 29 2.95 8.84 -22.38
C THR A 29 1.54 8.42 -21.95
N SER A 30 0.57 8.56 -22.86
CA SER A 30 -0.81 8.14 -22.60
C SER A 30 -0.87 6.67 -22.18
N LEU A 31 -1.62 6.39 -21.11
CA LEU A 31 -1.84 5.06 -20.56
C LEU A 31 -3.28 4.61 -20.81
N SER A 32 -3.48 3.33 -21.07
CA SER A 32 -4.79 2.72 -21.35
C SER A 32 -5.46 2.20 -20.08
N MET A 33 -5.53 3.03 -19.04
CA MET A 33 -6.15 2.71 -17.75
C MET A 33 -6.92 3.91 -17.23
N SER A 34 -7.75 3.72 -16.21
CA SER A 34 -8.43 4.84 -15.56
C SER A 34 -7.44 5.71 -14.78
N LYS A 35 -7.77 6.99 -14.61
CA LYS A 35 -7.02 7.90 -13.73
C LYS A 35 -7.00 7.40 -12.29
N GLU A 36 -8.11 6.82 -11.83
CA GLU A 36 -8.27 6.28 -10.47
C GLU A 36 -7.33 5.11 -10.23
N ASP A 37 -7.29 4.11 -11.13
CA ASP A 37 -6.37 2.97 -11.00
C ASP A 37 -4.91 3.40 -10.99
N LEU A 38 -4.57 4.38 -11.83
CA LEU A 38 -3.22 4.92 -11.91
C LEU A 38 -2.83 5.66 -10.62
N MET A 39 -3.73 6.52 -10.10
CA MET A 39 -3.53 7.22 -8.84
C MET A 39 -3.40 6.24 -7.67
N ASP A 40 -4.22 5.20 -7.63
CA ASP A 40 -4.16 4.15 -6.62
C ASP A 40 -2.82 3.41 -6.68
N GLY A 41 -2.34 3.08 -7.89
CA GLY A 41 -0.99 2.55 -8.09
C GLY A 41 0.10 3.48 -7.56
N CYS A 42 -0.01 4.79 -7.81
CA CYS A 42 0.93 5.79 -7.28
C CYS A 42 0.92 5.83 -5.75
N VAL A 43 -0.26 5.88 -5.12
CA VAL A 43 -0.42 5.90 -3.66
C VAL A 43 0.13 4.63 -3.03
N MET A 44 -0.20 3.46 -3.58
CA MET A 44 0.31 2.17 -3.11
C MET A 44 1.82 2.12 -3.16
N LYS A 45 2.41 2.56 -4.28
CA LYS A 45 3.86 2.56 -4.43
C LYS A 45 4.54 3.54 -3.47
N ALA A 46 3.95 4.71 -3.22
CA ALA A 46 4.43 5.68 -2.24
C ALA A 46 4.32 5.17 -0.79
N ARG A 47 3.28 4.37 -0.48
CA ARG A 47 3.10 3.72 0.83
C ARG A 47 4.03 2.55 1.08
N TYR A 48 4.61 1.94 0.05
CA TYR A 48 5.58 0.84 0.20
C TYR A 48 6.76 0.99 -0.78
N PRO A 49 7.65 1.97 -0.56
CA PRO A 49 8.67 2.40 -1.51
C PRO A 49 9.94 1.54 -1.54
N VAL A 50 9.91 0.29 -1.05
CA VAL A 50 11.14 -0.53 -0.88
C VAL A 50 11.65 -1.16 -2.18
N GLY A 51 10.74 -1.47 -3.12
CA GLY A 51 11.10 -2.02 -4.43
C GLY A 51 12.11 -3.18 -4.36
N PRO A 52 13.23 -3.12 -5.12
CA PRO A 52 14.23 -4.20 -5.14
C PRO A 52 15.04 -4.34 -3.83
N LEU A 53 14.91 -3.41 -2.89
CA LEU A 53 15.61 -3.46 -1.61
C LEU A 53 14.91 -4.36 -0.58
N ARG A 54 13.72 -4.91 -0.91
CA ARG A 54 12.93 -5.74 0.01
C ARG A 54 13.71 -6.89 0.67
N PRO A 55 14.56 -7.66 -0.02
CA PRO A 55 15.33 -8.75 0.62
C PRO A 55 16.28 -8.24 1.74
N LEU A 56 16.75 -7.00 1.61
CA LEU A 56 17.66 -6.33 2.53
C LEU A 56 16.92 -5.61 3.66
N LEU A 57 15.58 -5.60 3.66
CA LEU A 57 14.78 -4.88 4.64
C LEU A 57 14.96 -5.52 6.02
N LYS A 58 15.21 -4.66 7.02
CA LYS A 58 15.18 -5.02 8.44
C LYS A 58 13.84 -4.65 9.06
N VAL A 59 13.45 -3.39 8.87
CA VAL A 59 12.22 -2.81 9.42
C VAL A 59 11.61 -1.86 8.40
N PHE A 60 10.30 -1.98 8.21
CA PHE A 60 9.49 -1.01 7.49
C PHE A 60 8.41 -0.44 8.40
N GLU A 61 8.34 0.88 8.48
CA GLU A 61 7.38 1.61 9.29
C GLU A 61 6.52 2.47 8.35
N ALA A 62 5.20 2.38 8.49
CA ALA A 62 4.27 3.31 7.88
C ALA A 62 3.37 3.88 8.98
N THR A 63 3.24 5.20 9.00
CA THR A 63 2.42 5.93 9.98
C THR A 63 1.47 6.84 9.24
N ASP A 64 0.17 6.60 9.41
CA ASP A 64 -0.88 7.48 8.89
C ASP A 64 -1.08 8.69 9.80
N HIS A 65 -1.17 9.88 9.19
CA HIS A 65 -1.48 11.15 9.86
C HIS A 65 -2.86 11.69 9.46
N GLY A 66 -3.62 10.91 8.68
CA GLY A 66 -4.92 11.26 8.14
C GLY A 66 -5.20 10.48 6.85
N PRO A 67 -6.33 10.75 6.19
CA PRO A 67 -6.70 10.09 4.92
C PRO A 67 -5.71 10.41 3.78
N ASP A 68 -5.15 11.62 3.80
CA ASP A 68 -4.34 12.16 2.71
C ASP A 68 -2.88 12.41 3.10
N GLU A 69 -2.45 11.97 4.30
CA GLU A 69 -1.09 12.21 4.78
C GLU A 69 -0.54 10.99 5.52
N PHE A 70 0.67 10.57 5.16
CA PHE A 70 1.36 9.46 5.81
C PHE A 70 2.87 9.65 5.79
N THR A 71 3.59 8.95 6.66
CA THR A 71 5.05 8.87 6.67
C THR A 71 5.49 7.43 6.53
N VAL A 72 6.48 7.17 5.71
CA VAL A 72 7.11 5.85 5.55
C VAL A 72 8.58 5.93 5.89
N LYS A 73 9.10 4.87 6.52
CA LYS A 73 10.51 4.70 6.80
C LYS A 73 10.92 3.25 6.54
N ALA A 74 11.93 3.06 5.70
CA ALA A 74 12.51 1.76 5.40
C ALA A 74 13.96 1.72 5.88
N THR A 75 14.23 0.81 6.81
CA THR A 75 15.58 0.56 7.33
C THR A 75 16.06 -0.79 6.82
N LEU A 76 17.20 -0.78 6.13
CA LEU A 76 17.89 -1.95 5.63
C LEU A 76 18.81 -2.53 6.69
N ASP A 77 18.94 -3.85 6.68
CA ASP A 77 19.76 -4.62 7.60
C ASP A 77 21.23 -4.48 7.24
N GLY A 78 22.04 -3.97 8.17
CA GLY A 78 23.46 -3.77 7.97
C GLY A 78 24.23 -5.06 7.66
N ALA A 79 23.89 -6.18 8.31
CA ALA A 79 24.56 -7.46 8.07
C ALA A 79 24.24 -8.01 6.67
N LYS A 80 22.97 -7.92 6.23
CA LYS A 80 22.59 -8.27 4.86
C LYS A 80 23.27 -7.36 3.83
N LEU A 81 23.42 -6.06 4.14
CA LEU A 81 24.15 -5.15 3.26
C LEU A 81 25.62 -5.56 3.09
N GLU A 82 26.30 -6.01 4.15
CA GLU A 82 27.67 -6.54 4.04
C GLU A 82 27.74 -7.81 3.19
N GLU A 83 26.79 -8.75 3.38
CA GLU A 83 26.68 -9.98 2.57
C GLU A 83 26.56 -9.67 1.07
N HIS A 84 25.85 -8.59 0.73
CA HIS A 84 25.66 -8.13 -0.64
C HIS A 84 26.72 -7.11 -1.13
N HIS A 85 27.79 -6.88 -0.37
CA HIS A 85 28.86 -5.91 -0.69
C HIS A 85 28.38 -4.46 -0.86
N MET A 86 27.32 -4.09 -0.15
CA MET A 86 26.72 -2.75 -0.11
C MET A 86 26.94 -2.02 1.23
N GLY A 87 27.58 -2.69 2.19
CA GLY A 87 27.88 -2.18 3.53
C GLY A 87 29.12 -1.26 3.59
N ASP A 88 29.43 -0.78 4.79
CA ASP A 88 30.60 0.06 5.08
C ASP A 88 31.68 -0.66 5.91
N GLY A 89 31.54 -1.97 6.10
CA GLY A 89 32.40 -2.81 6.94
C GLY A 89 32.07 -2.74 8.42
N THR A 90 30.96 -2.09 8.81
CA THR A 90 30.54 -1.95 10.22
C THR A 90 29.21 -2.64 10.54
N GLU A 91 28.60 -3.34 9.57
CA GLU A 91 27.29 -4.00 9.71
C GLU A 91 26.19 -3.02 10.21
N ARG A 92 26.34 -1.73 9.92
CA ARG A 92 25.40 -0.72 10.38
C ARG A 92 24.18 -0.67 9.47
N ASP A 93 23.00 -0.61 10.08
CA ASP A 93 21.75 -0.41 9.35
C ASP A 93 21.74 0.91 8.55
N ARG A 94 21.02 0.90 7.42
CA ARG A 94 20.87 2.06 6.53
C ARG A 94 19.41 2.42 6.37
N VAL A 95 19.05 3.67 6.65
CA VAL A 95 17.72 4.22 6.34
C VAL A 95 17.70 4.58 4.86
N ALA A 96 17.15 3.67 4.05
CA ALA A 96 17.06 3.84 2.60
C ALA A 96 15.92 4.77 2.18
N VAL A 97 14.83 4.79 2.97
CA VAL A 97 13.71 5.71 2.74
C VAL A 97 13.28 6.29 4.07
N TRP A 98 13.07 7.60 4.09
CA TRP A 98 12.32 8.29 5.13
C TRP A 98 11.57 9.44 4.49
N MET A 99 10.28 9.24 4.21
CA MET A 99 9.50 10.15 3.38
C MET A 99 8.16 10.45 4.03
N LYS A 100 7.79 11.74 4.04
CA LYS A 100 6.43 12.19 4.33
C LYS A 100 5.69 12.41 3.02
N CYS A 101 4.57 11.73 2.83
CA CYS A 101 3.75 11.84 1.65
C CYS A 101 2.43 12.55 1.98
N LYS A 102 2.00 13.43 1.09
CA LYS A 102 0.72 14.13 1.16
C LYS A 102 0.01 14.06 -0.19
N LEU A 103 -1.28 13.73 -0.18
CA LEU A 103 -2.17 13.75 -1.32
C LEU A 103 -2.84 15.13 -1.40
N GLU A 104 -2.77 15.77 -2.55
CA GLU A 104 -3.35 17.08 -2.85
C GLU A 104 -4.11 17.00 -4.18
N GLY A 105 -5.36 16.52 -4.10
CA GLY A 105 -6.14 16.16 -5.28
C GLY A 105 -5.46 15.03 -6.07
N ASP A 106 -5.13 15.30 -7.33
CA ASP A 106 -4.46 14.33 -8.21
C ASP A 106 -2.92 14.32 -8.08
N THR A 107 -2.37 14.95 -7.03
CA THR A 107 -0.93 15.08 -6.80
C THR A 107 -0.51 14.38 -5.52
N ILE A 108 0.56 13.58 -5.59
CA ILE A 108 1.27 13.06 -4.43
C ILE A 108 2.56 13.86 -4.28
N ARG A 109 2.70 14.55 -3.16
CA ARG A 109 3.92 15.28 -2.76
C ARG A 109 4.65 14.47 -1.69
N GLY A 110 5.86 14.03 -1.98
CA GLY A 110 6.71 13.23 -1.09
C GLY A 110 7.95 14.02 -0.65
N GLU A 111 8.04 14.40 0.61
CA GLU A 111 9.21 15.06 1.19
C GLU A 111 10.17 14.02 1.77
N SER A 112 11.37 13.88 1.20
CA SER A 112 12.41 12.97 1.71
C SER A 112 13.27 13.65 2.76
N TYR A 113 13.52 12.94 3.86
CA TYR A 113 14.40 13.37 4.96
C TYR A 113 15.77 12.70 4.94
N VAL A 114 16.03 11.86 3.94
CA VAL A 114 17.33 11.24 3.68
C VAL A 114 17.76 11.50 2.24
N ASP A 115 19.06 11.45 2.01
CA ASP A 115 19.68 11.47 0.69
C ASP A 115 19.05 10.41 -0.25
N PRO A 116 18.99 10.60 -1.59
CA PRO A 116 18.52 9.58 -2.53
C PRO A 116 19.24 8.23 -2.42
N GLU A 117 20.50 8.20 -2.00
CA GLU A 117 21.21 6.95 -1.71
C GLU A 117 20.84 6.37 -0.32
N GLY A 118 20.13 7.12 0.52
CA GLY A 118 19.85 6.80 1.90
C GLY A 118 20.96 7.22 2.85
N GLU A 119 20.73 7.05 4.15
CA GLU A 119 21.68 7.45 5.19
C GLU A 119 21.91 6.34 6.21
N TRP A 120 23.13 6.22 6.73
CA TRP A 120 23.40 5.33 7.85
C TRP A 120 22.56 5.70 9.07
N ALA A 121 22.01 4.72 9.76
CA ALA A 121 20.99 4.93 10.79
C ALA A 121 21.42 5.86 11.94
N ASN A 122 22.71 5.94 12.25
CA ASN A 122 23.25 6.85 13.26
C ASN A 122 23.36 8.32 12.82
N LYS A 123 23.29 8.59 11.51
CA LYS A 123 23.28 9.94 10.94
C LYS A 123 21.89 10.36 10.48
N ALA A 124 21.06 9.39 10.09
CA ALA A 124 19.69 9.58 9.68
C ALA A 124 18.90 10.22 10.82
N THR A 125 18.62 11.52 10.68
CA THR A 125 17.93 12.30 11.70
C THR A 125 16.78 13.04 11.05
N LYS A 126 15.59 12.94 11.65
CA LYS A 126 14.45 13.79 11.27
C LYS A 126 14.68 15.21 11.80
N THR A 127 15.66 15.90 11.25
CA THR A 127 16.04 17.27 11.63
C THR A 127 15.03 18.31 11.13
N GLY A 128 13.89 17.88 10.57
CA GLY A 128 12.95 18.74 9.85
C GLY A 128 13.48 19.25 8.51
N LYS A 129 14.74 18.95 8.16
CA LYS A 129 15.34 19.32 6.89
C LYS A 129 14.87 18.35 5.80
N VAL A 130 14.07 18.86 4.87
CA VAL A 130 13.73 18.15 3.63
C VAL A 130 14.93 18.20 2.70
N PHE A 131 15.43 17.04 2.28
CA PHE A 131 16.51 16.93 1.29
C PHE A 131 16.02 17.26 -0.10
N TRP A 132 14.90 16.65 -0.49
CA TRP A 132 14.25 16.86 -1.77
C TRP A 132 12.75 16.54 -1.66
N THR A 133 11.96 17.08 -2.58
CA THR A 133 10.54 16.77 -2.71
C THR A 133 10.26 16.10 -4.05
N ALA A 134 9.63 14.94 -4.03
CA ALA A 134 9.03 14.29 -5.20
C ALA A 134 7.61 14.83 -5.42
N CYS A 135 7.24 15.10 -6.65
CA CYS A 135 5.86 15.41 -7.01
C CYS A 135 5.43 14.50 -8.15
N THR A 136 4.38 13.72 -7.91
CA THR A 136 3.75 12.84 -8.90
C THR A 136 2.32 13.33 -9.12
N LYS A 137 1.98 13.78 -10.31
CA LYS A 137 0.63 14.25 -10.65
C LYS A 137 0.02 13.39 -11.74
N VAL A 138 -1.17 12.85 -11.49
CA VAL A 138 -1.93 12.09 -12.47
C VAL A 138 -2.80 13.06 -13.27
N LEU A 139 -2.69 13.02 -14.59
CA LEU A 139 -3.47 13.84 -15.52
C LEU A 139 -4.56 13.00 -16.16
N GLU A 140 -5.60 13.69 -16.61
CA GLU A 140 -6.73 13.14 -17.37
C GLU A 140 -6.71 13.73 -18.79
N ASP A 141 -7.23 12.97 -19.77
CA ASP A 141 -7.36 13.39 -21.18
C ASP A 141 -6.06 13.88 -21.88
N PRO A 142 -5.11 12.97 -22.19
CA PRO A 142 -5.14 11.54 -21.90
C PRO A 142 -4.67 11.22 -20.48
N VAL A 143 -5.02 10.03 -19.98
CA VAL A 143 -4.50 9.51 -18.71
C VAL A 143 -2.99 9.34 -18.80
N ARG A 144 -2.24 10.08 -17.96
CA ARG A 144 -0.77 10.06 -17.92
C ARG A 144 -0.23 10.59 -16.59
N VAL A 145 1.08 10.51 -16.39
CA VAL A 145 1.75 11.00 -15.17
C VAL A 145 2.74 12.11 -15.51
N GLU A 146 2.65 13.21 -14.79
CA GLU A 146 3.66 14.25 -14.70
C GLU A 146 4.49 14.02 -13.42
N TYR A 147 5.82 13.98 -13.53
CA TYR A 147 6.72 13.81 -12.40
C TYR A 147 7.85 14.83 -12.39
N TRP A 148 8.24 15.32 -11.21
CA TRP A 148 9.43 16.14 -11.02
C TRP A 148 9.95 16.05 -9.59
N CYS A 149 11.22 16.44 -9.41
CA CYS A 149 11.82 16.61 -8.09
C CYS A 149 12.09 18.10 -7.82
N GLU A 150 11.99 18.53 -6.57
CA GLU A 150 12.40 19.85 -6.10
C GLU A 150 13.54 19.71 -5.10
N VAL A 151 14.67 20.38 -5.35
CA VAL A 151 15.82 20.41 -4.44
C VAL A 151 16.14 21.88 -4.20
N GLN A 152 16.05 22.32 -2.93
CA GLN A 152 16.31 23.72 -2.55
C GLN A 152 15.50 24.74 -3.37
N GLY A 153 14.22 24.41 -3.66
CA GLY A 153 13.33 25.26 -4.45
C GLY A 153 13.54 25.23 -5.97
N LYS A 154 14.53 24.48 -6.47
CA LYS A 154 14.74 24.28 -7.90
C LYS A 154 14.11 22.98 -8.37
N ARG A 155 13.33 23.05 -9.46
CA ARG A 155 12.70 21.88 -10.10
C ARG A 155 13.69 21.17 -11.04
N TYR A 156 13.68 19.83 -10.99
CA TYR A 156 14.49 18.92 -11.80
C TYR A 156 13.59 17.90 -12.49
N ALA A 157 13.83 17.67 -13.77
CA ALA A 157 13.06 16.76 -14.61
C ALA A 157 13.90 16.15 -15.77
N ASN A 158 15.20 16.07 -15.56
CA ASN A 158 16.17 15.65 -16.57
C ASN A 158 16.22 14.11 -16.71
N SER A 159 17.19 13.62 -17.50
CA SER A 159 17.39 12.18 -17.73
C SER A 159 17.73 11.38 -16.47
N GLU A 160 18.39 11.99 -15.49
CA GLU A 160 18.73 11.34 -14.21
C GLU A 160 17.45 11.09 -13.40
N VAL A 161 16.60 12.12 -13.26
CA VAL A 161 15.26 11.99 -12.64
C VAL A 161 14.44 10.90 -13.33
N THR A 162 14.49 10.84 -14.66
CA THR A 162 13.81 9.80 -15.45
C THR A 162 14.36 8.41 -15.16
N GLY A 163 15.68 8.26 -15.04
CA GLY A 163 16.33 6.98 -14.72
C GLY A 163 15.92 6.44 -13.35
N HIS A 164 15.85 7.31 -12.34
CA HIS A 164 15.38 6.94 -11.00
C HIS A 164 13.88 6.64 -10.96
N TRP A 165 13.06 7.35 -11.75
CA TRP A 165 11.61 7.19 -11.75
C TRP A 165 11.12 6.01 -12.59
N LEU A 166 11.90 5.56 -13.58
CA LEU A 166 11.48 4.49 -14.49
C LEU A 166 11.10 3.17 -13.78
N PRO A 167 11.87 2.64 -12.80
CA PRO A 167 11.46 1.44 -12.05
C PRO A 167 10.16 1.65 -11.26
N TRP A 168 9.92 2.88 -10.78
CA TRP A 168 8.74 3.22 -10.02
C TRP A 168 7.49 3.27 -10.88
N ILE A 169 7.53 3.99 -12.02
CA ILE A 169 6.37 4.07 -12.90
C ILE A 169 6.00 2.70 -13.48
N LYS A 170 6.98 1.83 -13.75
CA LYS A 170 6.71 0.44 -14.14
C LYS A 170 5.92 -0.31 -13.07
N ALA A 171 6.39 -0.26 -11.82
CA ALA A 171 5.70 -0.89 -10.70
C ALA A 171 4.28 -0.30 -10.49
N ILE A 172 4.12 1.01 -10.66
CA ILE A 172 2.81 1.68 -10.59
C ILE A 172 1.87 1.17 -11.68
N ILE A 173 2.34 1.09 -12.93
CA ILE A 173 1.57 0.57 -14.06
C ILE A 173 1.22 -0.90 -13.84
N ASP A 174 2.16 -1.72 -13.35
CA ASP A 174 1.93 -3.13 -13.03
C ASP A 174 0.87 -3.28 -11.93
N ILE A 175 0.93 -2.46 -10.89
CA ILE A 175 -0.10 -2.41 -9.85
C ILE A 175 -1.45 -2.07 -10.49
N ALA A 176 -1.55 -0.91 -11.15
CA ALA A 176 -2.79 -0.38 -11.73
C ALA A 176 -3.45 -1.34 -12.73
N THR A 177 -2.65 -1.97 -13.59
CA THR A 177 -3.15 -2.93 -14.60
C THR A 177 -3.49 -4.31 -14.01
N SER A 178 -2.96 -4.64 -12.84
CA SER A 178 -3.23 -5.92 -12.18
C SER A 178 -4.42 -5.90 -11.22
N ARG A 179 -5.01 -4.71 -10.98
CA ARG A 179 -6.19 -4.57 -10.13
C ARG A 179 -7.43 -5.12 -10.83
N LYS A 180 -8.20 -5.90 -10.09
CA LYS A 180 -9.45 -6.51 -10.52
C LYS A 180 -10.59 -6.21 -9.55
N VAL A 181 -10.27 -5.88 -8.30
CA VAL A 181 -11.24 -5.55 -7.25
C VAL A 181 -11.26 -4.06 -6.98
N HIS A 182 -12.45 -3.49 -7.06
CA HIS A 182 -12.73 -2.10 -6.72
C HIS A 182 -13.76 -2.06 -5.60
N PHE A 183 -13.42 -1.37 -4.51
CA PHE A 183 -14.36 -1.09 -3.42
C PHE A 183 -14.95 0.31 -3.62
N LYS A 184 -16.26 0.42 -3.46
CA LYS A 184 -16.99 1.68 -3.42
C LYS A 184 -17.03 2.17 -1.97
N PRO A 185 -16.27 3.22 -1.62
CA PRO A 185 -16.32 3.78 -0.27
C PRO A 185 -17.67 4.43 0.03
N ASP A 186 -17.99 4.57 1.31
CA ASP A 186 -19.20 5.24 1.81
C ASP A 186 -20.54 4.78 1.18
N THR A 187 -20.58 3.52 0.76
CA THR A 187 -21.79 2.89 0.21
C THR A 187 -22.72 2.46 1.36
N ASP A 188 -24.03 2.53 1.16
CA ASP A 188 -24.96 2.03 2.18
C ASP A 188 -24.73 0.54 2.43
N SER A 189 -24.59 0.18 3.70
CA SER A 189 -24.34 -1.19 4.14
C SER A 189 -25.49 -2.11 3.73
N LEU A 190 -25.13 -3.28 3.17
CA LEU A 190 -26.11 -4.32 2.82
C LEU A 190 -26.49 -5.13 4.06
N HIS A 191 -25.58 -5.22 5.04
CA HIS A 191 -25.79 -5.94 6.29
C HIS A 191 -26.49 -5.10 7.38
N GLU A 192 -26.18 -3.80 7.47
CA GLU A 192 -26.64 -2.91 8.55
C GLU A 192 -27.28 -1.62 7.98
N PRO A 193 -28.59 -1.65 7.65
CA PRO A 193 -29.26 -0.51 7.02
C PRO A 193 -29.07 0.81 7.78
N GLY A 194 -28.73 1.87 7.04
CA GLY A 194 -28.47 3.21 7.59
C GLY A 194 -27.01 3.47 7.96
N GLN A 195 -26.12 2.48 7.83
CA GLN A 195 -24.68 2.62 8.04
C GLN A 195 -23.90 2.61 6.71
N LYS A 196 -22.63 3.01 6.76
CA LYS A 196 -21.73 3.09 5.59
C LYS A 196 -20.68 1.97 5.57
N SER A 197 -20.44 1.36 4.42
CA SER A 197 -19.45 0.30 4.21
C SER A 197 -18.66 0.51 2.93
N LEU A 198 -17.54 -0.19 2.83
CA LEU A 198 -16.89 -0.50 1.56
C LEU A 198 -17.62 -1.68 0.92
N ILE A 199 -18.03 -1.55 -0.35
CA ILE A 199 -18.68 -2.66 -1.07
C ILE A 199 -18.02 -2.83 -2.44
N THR A 200 -17.66 -4.06 -2.80
CA THR A 200 -17.13 -4.33 -4.14
C THR A 200 -18.23 -4.35 -5.20
N ASP A 201 -17.83 -4.18 -6.45
CA ASP A 201 -18.61 -4.69 -7.58
C ASP A 201 -18.75 -6.23 -7.50
N SER A 202 -19.58 -6.82 -8.38
CA SER A 202 -19.69 -8.28 -8.44
C SER A 202 -18.33 -8.90 -8.75
N LEU A 203 -17.99 -9.95 -8.01
CA LEU A 203 -16.79 -10.76 -8.17
C LEU A 203 -17.09 -12.11 -8.82
N ASP A 204 -18.31 -12.32 -9.33
CA ASP A 204 -18.77 -13.59 -9.92
C ASP A 204 -17.86 -14.07 -11.07
N ASP A 205 -17.32 -13.13 -11.87
CA ASP A 205 -16.41 -13.43 -12.99
C ASP A 205 -14.95 -13.65 -12.55
N LEU A 206 -14.63 -13.38 -11.28
CA LEU A 206 -13.27 -13.38 -10.74
C LEU A 206 -12.99 -14.56 -9.82
N SER A 207 -14.00 -15.01 -9.07
CA SER A 207 -13.85 -16.03 -8.05
C SER A 207 -15.19 -16.72 -7.75
N THR A 208 -15.15 -17.80 -6.99
CA THR A 208 -16.33 -18.42 -6.38
C THR A 208 -16.44 -18.06 -4.88
N PHE A 209 -17.61 -18.26 -4.29
CA PHE A 209 -17.80 -18.06 -2.85
C PHE A 209 -16.78 -18.84 -2.02
N ASP A 210 -16.61 -20.14 -2.28
CA ASP A 210 -15.73 -21.00 -1.49
C ASP A 210 -14.24 -20.63 -1.64
N GLU A 211 -13.79 -20.27 -2.84
CA GLU A 211 -12.43 -19.81 -3.08
C GLU A 211 -12.15 -18.49 -2.35
N LEU A 212 -13.07 -17.53 -2.47
CA LEU A 212 -12.92 -16.22 -1.85
C LEU A 212 -13.05 -16.30 -0.32
N TRP A 213 -13.99 -17.09 0.19
CA TRP A 213 -14.15 -17.36 1.62
C TRP A 213 -12.87 -17.94 2.20
N LYS A 214 -12.32 -19.00 1.57
CA LYS A 214 -11.06 -19.62 1.99
C LYS A 214 -9.91 -18.61 1.98
N GLY A 215 -9.82 -17.78 0.93
CA GLY A 215 -8.81 -16.73 0.84
C GLY A 215 -8.91 -15.72 1.97
N LEU A 216 -10.12 -15.23 2.25
CA LEU A 216 -10.39 -14.25 3.31
C LEU A 216 -10.10 -14.82 4.70
N THR A 217 -10.53 -16.05 4.99
CA THR A 217 -10.25 -16.68 6.29
C THR A 217 -8.75 -16.94 6.47
N ASN A 218 -8.06 -17.41 5.43
CA ASN A 218 -6.61 -17.61 5.49
C ASN A 218 -5.89 -16.28 5.75
N HIS A 219 -6.26 -15.22 5.03
CA HIS A 219 -5.66 -13.90 5.23
C HIS A 219 -5.98 -13.31 6.61
N ALA A 220 -7.16 -13.59 7.16
CA ALA A 220 -7.52 -13.12 8.49
C ALA A 220 -6.66 -13.74 9.60
N VAL A 221 -6.13 -14.95 9.37
CA VAL A 221 -5.46 -15.74 10.43
C VAL A 221 -3.97 -16.02 10.17
N ILE A 222 -3.48 -15.88 8.93
CA ILE A 222 -2.10 -16.17 8.54
C ILE A 222 -1.39 -14.87 8.18
N TYR A 223 -0.44 -14.47 9.02
CA TYR A 223 0.52 -13.40 8.73
C TYR A 223 1.94 -13.97 8.87
N PRO A 224 2.84 -13.76 7.90
CA PRO A 224 4.17 -14.39 7.88
C PRO A 224 5.00 -14.19 9.15
N ASP A 225 4.79 -13.07 9.85
CA ASP A 225 5.57 -12.68 11.02
C ASP A 225 4.78 -12.75 12.35
N LEU A 226 3.54 -13.27 12.35
CA LEU A 226 2.71 -13.37 13.54
C LEU A 226 2.42 -14.84 13.90
N VAL A 227 2.22 -15.08 15.19
CA VAL A 227 1.77 -16.36 15.73
C VAL A 227 0.25 -16.37 15.77
N THR A 228 -0.32 -17.47 15.31
CA THR A 228 -1.75 -17.78 15.40
C THR A 228 -1.97 -18.75 16.54
N THR A 229 -2.75 -18.35 17.54
CA THR A 229 -3.12 -19.17 18.70
C THR A 229 -4.61 -19.47 18.64
N GLU A 230 -4.99 -20.74 18.60
CA GLU A 230 -6.39 -21.14 18.68
C GLU A 230 -6.95 -20.86 20.08
N MET A 231 -8.04 -20.10 20.17
CA MET A 231 -8.71 -19.76 21.43
C MET A 231 -9.96 -20.62 21.65
N SER A 232 -10.67 -20.95 20.55
CA SER A 232 -11.81 -21.87 20.50
C SER A 232 -12.04 -22.37 19.07
N ASP A 233 -13.10 -23.15 18.84
CA ASP A 233 -13.48 -23.67 17.51
C ASP A 233 -13.78 -22.56 16.48
N SER A 234 -14.17 -21.37 16.93
CA SER A 234 -14.56 -20.24 16.07
C SER A 234 -13.71 -18.98 16.27
N GLU A 235 -12.69 -19.05 17.13
CA GLU A 235 -11.90 -17.90 17.55
C GLU A 235 -10.41 -18.21 17.52
N VAL A 236 -9.65 -17.35 16.86
CA VAL A 236 -8.19 -17.38 16.88
C VAL A 236 -7.63 -16.02 17.27
N TYR A 237 -6.50 -16.04 17.96
CA TYR A 237 -5.70 -14.86 18.22
C TYR A 237 -4.52 -14.81 17.25
N VAL A 238 -4.22 -13.64 16.69
CA VAL A 238 -3.12 -13.42 15.74
C VAL A 238 -2.27 -12.24 16.24
N GLY A 239 -1.04 -12.48 16.67
CA GLY A 239 -0.18 -11.44 17.23
C GLY A 239 1.29 -11.84 17.34
N LEU A 240 2.09 -10.96 17.91
CA LEU A 240 3.50 -11.26 18.18
C LEU A 240 3.61 -12.32 19.28
N ASP A 241 4.56 -13.24 19.15
CA ASP A 241 4.88 -14.20 20.20
C ASP A 241 5.48 -13.46 21.42
N GLY A 242 4.66 -13.23 22.42
CA GLY A 242 5.04 -12.45 23.61
C GLY A 242 5.23 -13.28 24.87
N GLY A 243 4.90 -14.58 24.87
CA GLY A 243 4.83 -15.40 26.09
C GLY A 243 3.85 -14.87 27.16
N ILE A 244 2.95 -13.94 26.80
CA ILE A 244 1.90 -13.35 27.64
C ILE A 244 0.56 -13.74 27.00
N GLU A 245 -0.38 -14.26 27.79
CA GLU A 245 -1.71 -14.64 27.31
C GLU A 245 -2.80 -13.66 27.79
N PRO A 246 -3.55 -13.01 26.88
CA PRO A 246 -3.27 -12.81 25.46
C PRO A 246 -2.21 -11.70 25.25
N PRO A 247 -1.38 -11.78 24.20
CA PRO A 247 -0.39 -10.75 23.92
C PRO A 247 -1.08 -9.40 23.63
N ASP A 248 -0.47 -8.30 24.05
CA ASP A 248 -1.02 -6.97 23.81
C ASP A 248 -0.84 -6.56 22.34
N GLY A 249 -1.87 -5.95 21.71
CA GLY A 249 -1.77 -5.34 20.37
C GLY A 249 -2.03 -6.25 19.16
N GLY A 250 -2.41 -7.52 19.36
CA GLY A 250 -2.81 -8.43 18.28
C GLY A 250 -4.29 -8.35 17.91
N TRP A 251 -4.71 -9.25 17.02
CA TRP A 251 -6.09 -9.38 16.55
C TRP A 251 -6.74 -10.64 17.11
N ARG A 252 -7.90 -10.49 17.76
CA ARG A 252 -8.86 -11.57 17.98
C ARG A 252 -9.72 -11.70 16.73
N VAL A 253 -9.81 -12.88 16.15
CA VAL A 253 -10.50 -13.15 14.89
C VAL A 253 -11.59 -14.17 15.13
N GLU A 254 -12.83 -13.79 14.86
CA GLU A 254 -14.01 -14.64 14.90
C GLU A 254 -14.48 -14.92 13.47
N VAL A 255 -14.70 -16.19 13.15
CA VAL A 255 -15.09 -16.65 11.82
C VAL A 255 -16.42 -17.39 11.89
N ASP A 256 -17.43 -16.87 11.20
CA ASP A 256 -18.75 -17.49 11.05
C ASP A 256 -19.01 -17.78 9.57
N LYS A 257 -18.85 -19.06 9.18
CA LYS A 257 -19.07 -19.49 7.80
C LYS A 257 -20.54 -19.50 7.41
N GLU A 258 -21.46 -19.74 8.35
CA GLU A 258 -22.89 -19.78 8.06
C GLU A 258 -23.40 -18.37 7.73
N ALA A 259 -22.99 -17.38 8.54
CA ALA A 259 -23.27 -15.97 8.31
C ALA A 259 -22.36 -15.33 7.23
N ALA A 260 -21.36 -16.07 6.73
CA ALA A 260 -20.32 -15.57 5.82
C ALA A 260 -19.64 -14.29 6.34
N LYS A 261 -19.32 -14.28 7.63
CA LYS A 261 -18.84 -13.11 8.38
C LYS A 261 -17.52 -13.38 9.08
N ILE A 262 -16.58 -12.43 8.99
CA ILE A 262 -15.32 -12.43 9.73
C ILE A 262 -15.27 -11.14 10.56
N VAL A 263 -15.05 -11.25 11.87
CA VAL A 263 -14.88 -10.10 12.77
C VAL A 263 -13.47 -10.14 13.33
N ARG A 264 -12.73 -9.04 13.19
CA ARG A 264 -11.40 -8.86 13.77
C ARG A 264 -11.45 -7.75 14.81
N THR A 265 -11.09 -8.06 16.04
CA THR A 265 -11.08 -7.13 17.16
C THR A 265 -9.64 -6.90 17.59
N LYS A 266 -9.22 -5.64 17.64
CA LYS A 266 -7.90 -5.24 18.10
C LYS A 266 -7.99 -4.54 19.44
N GLU A 267 -7.31 -5.08 20.43
CA GLU A 267 -7.16 -4.47 21.74
C GLU A 267 -5.71 -4.05 21.98
N LEU A 268 -5.53 -2.88 22.60
CA LEU A 268 -4.24 -2.40 23.07
C LEU A 268 -4.36 -1.98 24.54
N SER A 269 -3.57 -2.60 25.39
CA SER A 269 -3.54 -2.51 26.84
C SER A 269 -4.93 -2.69 27.47
N GLY A 270 -5.65 -3.73 27.01
CA GLY A 270 -7.00 -4.08 27.44
C GLY A 270 -8.07 -3.08 27.00
N LYS A 271 -7.76 -2.18 26.05
CA LYS A 271 -8.72 -1.23 25.47
C LYS A 271 -8.97 -1.57 24.02
N LEU A 272 -10.24 -1.62 23.65
CA LEU A 272 -10.65 -1.75 22.27
C LEU A 272 -10.11 -0.57 21.44
N THR A 273 -9.38 -0.88 20.38
CA THR A 273 -8.84 0.12 19.44
C THR A 273 -9.58 0.11 18.11
N GLU A 274 -9.98 -1.07 17.64
CA GLU A 274 -10.59 -1.26 16.33
C GLU A 274 -11.40 -2.56 16.28
N VAL A 275 -12.55 -2.55 15.61
CA VAL A 275 -13.30 -3.74 15.19
C VAL A 275 -13.49 -3.68 13.68
N GLN A 276 -12.90 -4.61 12.94
CA GLN A 276 -13.07 -4.72 11.50
C GLN A 276 -14.01 -5.89 11.18
N THR A 277 -15.07 -5.62 10.41
CA THR A 277 -16.05 -6.64 10.01
C THR A 277 -16.03 -6.82 8.49
N THR A 278 -15.88 -8.06 8.04
CA THR A 278 -15.99 -8.48 6.63
C THR A 278 -17.19 -9.38 6.46
N VAL A 279 -18.04 -9.11 5.47
CA VAL A 279 -19.18 -9.94 5.09
C VAL A 279 -19.05 -10.32 3.62
N LEU A 280 -19.19 -11.61 3.30
CA LEU A 280 -19.18 -12.12 1.94
C LEU A 280 -20.60 -12.43 1.48
N HIS A 281 -21.14 -11.57 0.60
CA HIS A 281 -22.45 -11.73 0.01
C HIS A 281 -22.41 -12.74 -1.14
N LYS A 282 -23.43 -13.59 -1.28
CA LYS A 282 -23.45 -14.68 -2.28
C LYS A 282 -24.02 -14.29 -3.64
N GLU A 283 -25.02 -13.39 -3.68
CA GLU A 283 -25.78 -13.10 -4.90
C GLU A 283 -26.09 -11.60 -5.03
N PRO A 284 -25.36 -10.88 -5.91
CA PRO A 284 -24.12 -11.30 -6.56
C PRO A 284 -22.96 -11.47 -5.55
N LEU A 285 -21.90 -12.19 -5.93
CA LEU A 285 -20.72 -12.36 -5.07
C LEU A 285 -20.06 -11.00 -4.82
N ARG A 286 -20.06 -10.53 -3.56
CA ARG A 286 -19.48 -9.23 -3.17
C ARG A 286 -18.85 -9.29 -1.80
N ILE A 287 -17.81 -8.49 -1.61
CA ILE A 287 -17.25 -8.24 -0.29
C ILE A 287 -17.83 -6.92 0.23
N GLU A 288 -18.38 -6.97 1.43
CA GLU A 288 -18.69 -5.80 2.24
C GLU A 288 -17.72 -5.73 3.42
N LEU A 289 -17.18 -4.54 3.68
CA LEU A 289 -16.21 -4.32 4.74
C LEU A 289 -16.40 -2.97 5.42
N TRP A 290 -16.24 -2.94 6.73
CA TRP A 290 -16.13 -1.69 7.50
C TRP A 290 -15.26 -1.90 8.73
N ARG A 291 -14.83 -0.80 9.35
CA ARG A 291 -14.22 -0.84 10.67
C ARG A 291 -14.88 0.18 11.61
N VAL A 292 -14.92 -0.15 12.90
CA VAL A 292 -15.37 0.72 13.97
C VAL A 292 -14.17 1.02 14.85
N MET A 293 -13.85 2.31 15.01
CA MET A 293 -12.72 2.78 15.80
C MET A 293 -13.08 2.83 17.29
N ALA A 294 -12.08 3.05 18.16
CA ALA A 294 -12.26 3.14 19.61
C ALA A 294 -13.31 4.17 20.07
N ASP A 295 -13.56 5.23 19.29
CA ASP A 295 -14.56 6.27 19.56
C ASP A 295 -15.97 5.92 19.06
N GLY A 296 -16.15 4.72 18.49
CA GLY A 296 -17.39 4.25 17.89
C GLY A 296 -17.64 4.76 16.48
N SER A 297 -16.76 5.57 15.91
CA SER A 297 -16.88 6.02 14.52
C SER A 297 -16.66 4.85 13.55
N ARG A 298 -17.47 4.81 12.49
CA ARG A 298 -17.37 3.82 11.42
C ARG A 298 -16.56 4.42 10.28
N ASP A 299 -15.55 3.68 9.82
CA ASP A 299 -14.71 4.08 8.69
C ASP A 299 -14.94 3.17 7.48
N SER A 300 -15.31 3.82 6.38
CA SER A 300 -15.49 3.31 5.04
C SER A 300 -14.78 4.20 4.01
N SER A 301 -13.68 4.83 4.42
CA SER A 301 -12.93 5.79 3.61
C SER A 301 -12.23 5.17 2.40
N LEU A 302 -11.93 6.02 1.42
CA LEU A 302 -11.18 5.63 0.22
C LEU A 302 -9.79 5.05 0.52
N SER A 303 -9.09 5.56 1.56
CA SER A 303 -7.79 5.02 1.97
C SER A 303 -7.93 3.55 2.40
N PHE A 304 -8.97 3.24 3.17
CA PHE A 304 -9.28 1.88 3.59
C PHE A 304 -9.72 0.99 2.41
N ALA A 305 -10.52 1.53 1.49
CA ALA A 305 -10.92 0.87 0.25
C ALA A 305 -9.71 0.41 -0.59
N ARG A 306 -8.74 1.31 -0.79
CA ARG A 306 -7.50 1.05 -1.54
C ARG A 306 -6.66 -0.06 -0.93
N HIS A 307 -6.44 0.00 0.38
CA HIS A 307 -5.65 -1.03 1.07
C HIS A 307 -6.32 -2.41 0.98
N THR A 308 -7.64 -2.47 1.16
CA THR A 308 -8.40 -3.72 1.13
C THR A 308 -8.47 -4.32 -0.28
N ALA A 309 -8.64 -3.49 -1.31
CA ALA A 309 -8.64 -3.93 -2.70
C ALA A 309 -7.36 -4.70 -3.05
N MET A 310 -6.19 -4.21 -2.61
CA MET A 310 -4.90 -4.89 -2.81
C MET A 310 -4.90 -6.31 -2.25
N VAL A 311 -5.39 -6.47 -1.02
CA VAL A 311 -5.49 -7.80 -0.40
C VAL A 311 -6.41 -8.69 -1.22
N CYS A 312 -7.58 -8.18 -1.63
CA CYS A 312 -8.55 -8.97 -2.40
C CYS A 312 -8.01 -9.36 -3.78
N ASP A 313 -7.27 -8.47 -4.46
CA ASP A 313 -6.59 -8.75 -5.71
C ASP A 313 -5.57 -9.89 -5.55
N GLN A 314 -4.87 -9.97 -4.42
CA GLN A 314 -3.96 -11.06 -4.11
C GLN A 314 -4.70 -12.38 -3.86
N LEU A 315 -5.85 -12.34 -3.19
CA LEU A 315 -6.68 -13.52 -2.94
C LEU A 315 -7.29 -14.10 -4.23
N ILE A 316 -7.64 -13.24 -5.18
CA ILE A 316 -8.24 -13.62 -6.47
C ILE A 316 -7.19 -14.07 -7.48
N LYS A 317 -5.95 -13.60 -7.36
CA LYS A 317 -4.84 -14.16 -8.15
C LYS A 317 -4.67 -15.62 -7.74
N LYS A 318 -5.15 -16.53 -8.59
CA LYS A 318 -4.86 -17.96 -8.46
C LYS A 318 -3.36 -18.11 -8.23
N PRO A 319 -2.91 -18.91 -7.26
CA PRO A 319 -1.50 -19.16 -7.07
C PRO A 319 -0.98 -19.87 -8.32
N ASP A 320 -0.52 -19.08 -9.30
CA ASP A 320 0.48 -19.54 -10.24
C ASP A 320 1.62 -20.03 -9.35
N SER A 321 1.98 -21.30 -9.52
CA SER A 321 2.73 -22.18 -8.63
C SER A 321 4.18 -21.75 -8.33
N GLY A 322 4.46 -20.46 -8.20
CA GLY A 322 5.78 -19.89 -7.96
C GLY A 322 5.82 -18.40 -7.62
N SER A 323 4.69 -17.71 -7.40
CA SER A 323 4.73 -16.29 -7.02
C SER A 323 4.98 -16.13 -5.52
N TRP A 324 6.24 -15.94 -5.12
CA TRP A 324 6.70 -15.77 -3.73
C TRP A 324 6.42 -14.37 -3.15
N PHE A 325 5.31 -13.73 -3.54
CA PHE A 325 4.84 -12.51 -2.90
C PHE A 325 4.15 -12.85 -1.59
N TRP A 326 4.94 -13.29 -0.60
CA TRP A 326 4.59 -13.29 0.82
C TRP A 326 5.78 -12.71 1.56
#